data_AF-A0A834ZVL5-F1
#
_entry.id   AF-A0A834ZVL5-F1
#
_cell.length_a   1.000
_cell.length_b   1.000
_cell.length_c   1.000
_cell.angle_alpha   90.00
_cell.angle_beta   90.00
_cell.angle_gamma   90.00
#
_symmetry.space_group_name_H-M   'P 1'
#
loop_
_entity.id
_entity.type
_entity.pdbx_description
1 polymer ?
#
loop_
_entity_poly.entity_id
_entity_poly.type
_entity_poly.pdbx_seq_one_letter_code
_entity_poly.pdbx_strand_id
1 'polypeptide(L)'
;MTIIRPFLRATVLLLMVYFLTLGLGSDAQPTYLYHNCPNTTYTPNSTYQSNLRILLSSLSSNATVGNGFYNLTTGRDPNIVYGLYMCRGDVTNDTCGNCVETASKEILDRCPEEKVATTWYDECMLRFSNQSIFSILQESPGLSMWNTQNVSDPSGTFNQLVADTMNSLATRAASGQSRMKFATGEANFTGFQTLYSLVQCTPDLSASDCNRCLRGAIDALPSCCSGKRGGRVIRTSCNLRYEIYRFYGVEATSPAPSPIPLPPTPVFFHIPTIPVNALHLCFGSQNYTSGGQFETNLKHLFNSLYTKGPPSRFNTTISGETPDRVYGLVQCDPTSSEEDCRSYVNASSIEIVQKCPNRKQAVLRNDNCYLRYSDSSFFSQVDASPRLYAWPLKNVSDPLVFSQQLGALMDNLSTTAASSQIKYATGITNFTVFEKIYGLLQCTRDLSVRDCYLCLREIIGNIPTCCNGRAGGNVLSVSCNLRYEIYPFFEILSPPPPSPLEASPPPPQIEGDQNTNKTENGKFVLWANSDKDFISINGS
;
A
#
# COMPACT_ATOMS: atom_id res chain seq x y z
N MET A 1 61.83 36.81 27.40
CA MET A 1 60.78 35.77 27.39
C MET A 1 59.40 36.43 27.20
N THR A 2 59.22 37.20 26.12
CA THR A 2 58.04 38.09 25.98
C THR A 2 57.46 38.14 24.57
N ILE A 3 58.16 37.59 23.56
CA ILE A 3 57.74 37.61 22.14
C ILE A 3 57.16 36.25 21.68
N ILE A 4 57.38 35.17 22.42
CA ILE A 4 56.93 33.81 22.05
C ILE A 4 55.42 33.59 22.35
N ARG A 5 54.90 34.22 23.40
CA ARG A 5 53.48 34.09 23.81
C ARG A 5 52.45 34.62 22.78
N PRO A 6 52.65 35.77 22.10
CA PRO A 6 51.71 36.22 21.08
C PRO A 6 51.76 35.35 19.80
N PHE A 7 52.94 34.85 19.42
CA PHE A 7 53.09 33.96 18.27
C PHE A 7 52.38 32.62 18.46
N LEU A 8 52.48 32.03 19.66
CA LEU A 8 51.81 30.77 19.99
C LEU A 8 50.28 30.92 20.06
N ARG A 9 49.78 32.07 20.50
CA ARG A 9 48.34 32.37 20.48
C ARG A 9 47.81 32.57 19.07
N ALA A 10 48.57 33.24 18.21
CA ALA A 10 48.20 33.45 16.81
C ALA A 10 48.15 32.15 16.01
N THR A 11 49.12 31.24 16.20
CA THR A 11 49.13 29.93 15.54
C THR A 11 48.01 29.01 16.01
N VAL A 12 47.68 29.02 17.31
CA VAL A 12 46.53 28.26 17.84
C VAL A 12 45.20 28.81 17.32
N LEU A 13 45.05 30.13 17.22
CA LEU A 13 43.86 30.75 16.60
C LEU A 13 43.75 30.43 15.10
N LEU A 14 44.85 30.46 14.36
CA LEU A 14 44.89 30.07 12.94
C LEU A 14 44.54 28.58 12.75
N LEU A 15 45.03 27.69 13.62
CA LEU A 15 44.67 26.27 13.60
C LEU A 15 43.21 26.05 13.97
N MET A 16 42.68 26.76 14.98
CA MET A 16 41.25 26.70 15.35
C MET A 16 40.37 27.21 14.21
N VAL A 17 40.72 28.31 13.54
CA VAL A 17 40.01 28.81 12.35
C VAL A 17 40.09 27.81 11.20
N TYR A 18 41.25 27.18 10.98
CA TYR A 18 41.43 26.13 9.97
C TYR A 18 40.53 24.90 10.24
N PHE A 19 40.45 24.44 11.49
CA PHE A 19 39.55 23.36 11.91
C PHE A 19 38.06 23.78 11.87
N LEU A 20 37.74 25.06 12.14
CA LEU A 20 36.39 25.61 11.96
C LEU A 20 36.00 25.73 10.47
N THR A 21 36.95 26.01 9.57
CA THR A 21 36.70 26.03 8.11
C THR A 21 36.60 24.64 7.50
N LEU A 22 37.24 23.63 8.09
CA LEU A 22 37.05 22.21 7.72
C LEU A 22 35.70 21.65 8.17
N GLY A 23 35.04 22.28 9.15
CA GLY A 23 33.71 21.93 9.65
C GLY A 23 32.55 22.60 8.91
N LEU A 24 32.82 23.46 7.91
CA LEU A 24 31.81 24.08 7.06
C LEU A 24 31.55 23.17 5.85
N GLY A 25 30.56 22.29 5.99
CA GLY A 25 29.82 21.64 4.91
C GLY A 25 30.65 21.16 3.71
N SER A 26 31.27 19.98 3.82
CA SER A 26 31.48 19.18 2.62
C SER A 26 30.10 18.78 2.12
N ASP A 27 29.60 19.43 1.07
CA ASP A 27 28.51 18.89 0.28
C ASP A 27 29.04 17.60 -0.33
N ALA A 28 28.77 16.48 0.36
CA ALA A 28 29.33 15.19 -0.01
C ALA A 28 28.82 14.86 -1.42
N GLN A 29 29.74 14.66 -2.36
CA GLN A 29 29.39 14.32 -3.72
C GLN A 29 28.54 13.05 -3.74
N PRO A 30 27.46 12.99 -4.54
CA PRO A 30 26.61 11.82 -4.65
C PRO A 30 27.42 10.56 -4.96
N THR A 31 27.12 9.46 -4.28
CA THR A 31 27.90 8.23 -4.42
C THR A 31 27.42 7.43 -5.61
N TYR A 32 28.16 7.48 -6.73
CA TYR A 32 27.83 6.71 -7.93
C TYR A 32 27.83 5.20 -7.68
N LEU A 33 26.82 4.49 -8.20
CA LEU A 33 26.70 3.03 -8.08
C LEU A 33 26.82 2.33 -9.43
N TYR A 34 25.95 2.68 -10.37
CA TYR A 34 25.84 1.99 -11.66
C TYR A 34 25.04 2.79 -12.68
N HIS A 35 25.21 2.48 -13.96
CA HIS A 35 24.36 2.96 -15.04
C HIS A 35 24.08 1.85 -16.03
N ASN A 36 22.97 1.97 -16.76
CA ASN A 36 22.62 1.08 -17.85
C ASN A 36 22.19 1.89 -19.07
N CYS A 37 22.85 1.63 -20.20
CA CYS A 37 22.55 2.23 -21.50
C CYS A 37 22.24 1.08 -22.51
N PRO A 38 20.97 0.71 -22.71
CA PRO A 38 20.60 -0.22 -23.77
C PRO A 38 20.97 0.32 -25.15
N ASN A 39 21.34 -0.56 -26.09
CA ASN A 39 21.79 -0.21 -27.44
C ASN A 39 20.64 0.25 -28.36
N THR A 40 19.92 1.29 -27.96
CA THR A 40 18.88 1.96 -28.72
C THR A 40 19.27 3.42 -28.81
N THR A 41 19.80 3.86 -29.95
CA THR A 41 20.45 5.17 -30.08
C THR A 41 19.61 6.20 -30.83
N TYR A 42 19.93 7.48 -30.65
CA TYR A 42 19.42 8.60 -31.45
C TYR A 42 20.55 9.21 -32.28
N THR A 43 20.20 9.87 -33.38
CA THR A 43 21.18 10.57 -34.21
C THR A 43 21.69 11.83 -33.50
N PRO A 44 23.01 12.06 -33.42
CA PRO A 44 23.57 13.30 -32.87
C PRO A 44 22.96 14.55 -33.54
N ASN A 45 22.76 15.62 -32.77
CA ASN A 45 22.11 16.87 -33.16
C ASN A 45 20.65 16.74 -33.64
N SER A 46 19.96 15.66 -33.23
CA SER A 46 18.52 15.49 -33.52
C SER A 46 17.61 16.27 -32.58
N THR A 47 16.35 16.44 -32.98
CA THR A 47 15.29 16.97 -32.12
C THR A 47 15.11 16.16 -30.83
N TYR A 48 15.32 14.83 -30.89
CA TYR A 48 15.32 13.98 -29.71
C TYR A 48 16.38 14.41 -28.70
N GLN A 49 17.62 14.68 -29.16
CA GLN A 49 18.71 15.14 -28.29
C GLN A 49 18.37 16.47 -27.61
N SER A 50 17.81 17.42 -28.37
CA SER A 50 17.35 18.70 -27.81
C SER A 50 16.27 18.51 -26.74
N ASN A 51 15.26 17.66 -27.01
CA ASN A 51 14.20 17.35 -26.05
C ASN A 51 14.74 16.65 -24.79
N LEU A 52 15.71 15.75 -24.94
CA LEU A 52 16.38 15.08 -23.83
C LEU A 52 17.15 16.08 -22.94
N ARG A 53 17.88 17.03 -23.54
CA ARG A 53 18.57 18.09 -22.76
C ARG A 53 17.60 18.97 -22.00
N ILE A 54 16.47 19.35 -22.61
CA ILE A 54 15.40 20.11 -21.95
C ILE A 54 14.80 19.31 -20.79
N LEU A 55 14.54 18.02 -21.00
CA LEU A 55 14.02 17.12 -19.97
C LEU A 55 14.98 17.04 -18.77
N LEU A 56 16.27 16.76 -18.99
CA LEU A 56 17.27 16.65 -17.92
C LEU A 56 17.44 17.95 -17.14
N SER A 57 17.49 19.09 -17.86
CA SER A 57 17.52 20.41 -17.21
C SER A 57 16.27 20.67 -16.36
N SER A 58 15.10 20.23 -16.82
CA SER A 58 13.84 20.40 -16.10
C SER A 58 13.73 19.47 -14.89
N LEU A 59 14.24 18.24 -14.98
CA LEU A 59 14.29 17.31 -13.85
C LEU A 59 15.19 17.86 -12.73
N SER A 60 16.37 18.39 -13.09
CA SER A 60 17.29 19.03 -12.16
C SER A 60 16.68 20.27 -11.50
N SER A 61 16.02 21.15 -12.26
CA SER A 61 15.43 22.37 -11.69
C SER A 61 14.22 22.11 -10.80
N ASN A 62 13.48 21.02 -11.02
CA ASN A 62 12.33 20.62 -10.21
C ASN A 62 12.69 19.67 -9.07
N ALA A 63 13.98 19.37 -8.85
CA ALA A 63 14.44 18.40 -7.86
C ALA A 63 13.93 18.68 -6.43
N THR A 64 13.85 19.97 -6.07
CA THR A 64 13.39 20.46 -4.76
C THR A 64 11.86 20.58 -4.65
N VAL A 65 11.15 20.61 -5.78
CA VAL A 65 9.68 20.73 -5.84
C VAL A 65 9.00 19.36 -5.74
N GLY A 66 9.63 18.32 -6.28
CA GLY A 66 9.08 16.97 -6.33
C GLY A 66 9.05 16.20 -5.01
N ASN A 67 9.49 16.78 -3.88
CA ASN A 67 9.60 16.10 -2.58
C ASN A 67 10.27 14.70 -2.70
N GLY A 68 11.33 14.62 -3.49
CA GLY A 68 12.08 13.37 -3.72
C GLY A 68 11.65 12.53 -4.93
N PHE A 69 10.53 12.81 -5.61
CA PHE A 69 10.17 12.12 -6.85
C PHE A 69 9.46 13.03 -7.85
N TYR A 70 9.87 12.97 -9.11
CA TYR A 70 9.23 13.75 -10.18
C TYR A 70 9.34 13.03 -11.50
N ASN A 71 8.32 13.19 -12.33
CA ASN A 71 8.32 12.70 -13.70
C ASN A 71 7.88 13.81 -14.67
N LEU A 72 8.38 13.75 -15.90
CA LEU A 72 8.13 14.75 -16.92
C LEU A 72 8.19 14.12 -18.31
N THR A 73 7.39 14.66 -19.22
CA THR A 73 7.44 14.34 -20.65
C THR A 73 7.80 15.59 -21.43
N THR A 74 8.74 15.46 -22.37
CA THR A 74 9.21 16.57 -23.22
C THR A 74 9.12 16.19 -24.69
N GLY A 75 8.65 17.11 -25.52
CA GLY A 75 8.56 16.93 -26.97
C GLY A 75 7.22 16.36 -27.44
N ARG A 76 7.20 15.94 -28.71
CA ARG A 76 6.05 15.35 -29.41
C ARG A 76 6.53 14.21 -30.31
N ASP A 77 5.61 13.33 -30.71
CA ASP A 77 5.91 12.26 -31.66
C ASP A 77 6.57 12.82 -32.95
N PRO A 78 7.66 12.20 -33.46
CA PRO A 78 8.31 10.95 -33.01
C PRO A 78 9.47 11.15 -32.01
N ASN A 79 9.68 12.38 -31.51
CA ASN A 79 10.82 12.77 -30.68
C ASN A 79 10.45 13.01 -29.19
N ILE A 80 9.45 12.30 -28.70
CA ILE A 80 9.02 12.39 -27.30
C ILE A 80 10.03 11.72 -26.38
N VAL A 81 10.26 12.32 -25.20
CA VAL A 81 11.14 11.78 -24.17
C VAL A 81 10.41 11.78 -22.83
N TYR A 82 10.41 10.62 -22.18
CA TYR A 82 9.86 10.43 -20.84
C TYR A 82 11.01 10.33 -19.85
N GLY A 83 10.94 11.03 -18.72
CA GLY A 83 11.96 10.95 -17.69
C GLY A 83 11.40 11.05 -16.29
N LEU A 84 12.13 10.50 -15.34
CA LEU A 84 11.84 10.62 -13.92
C LEU A 84 13.12 10.56 -13.09
N TYR A 85 13.04 11.08 -11.87
CA TYR A 85 14.01 10.82 -10.82
C TYR A 85 13.33 10.34 -9.54
N MET A 86 14.07 9.62 -8.70
CA MET A 86 13.67 9.23 -7.35
C MET A 86 14.86 9.35 -6.41
N CYS A 87 14.73 10.18 -5.38
CA CYS A 87 15.68 10.28 -4.28
C CYS A 87 15.36 9.26 -3.18
N ARG A 88 16.37 8.93 -2.39
CA ARG A 88 16.22 8.05 -1.23
C ARG A 88 15.35 8.72 -0.17
N GLY A 89 14.45 7.97 0.47
CA GLY A 89 13.41 8.57 1.31
C GLY A 89 13.89 9.31 2.56
N ASP A 90 15.14 9.09 3.01
CA ASP A 90 15.73 9.73 4.19
C ASP A 90 16.61 10.96 3.89
N VAL A 91 16.88 11.28 2.61
CA VAL A 91 17.77 12.40 2.27
C VAL A 91 17.03 13.73 2.26
N THR A 92 17.74 14.82 2.56
CA THR A 92 17.17 16.17 2.52
C THR A 92 16.91 16.62 1.08
N ASN A 93 16.09 17.67 0.89
CA ASN A 93 15.87 18.26 -0.42
C ASN A 93 17.16 18.76 -1.07
N ASP A 94 18.12 19.25 -0.29
CA ASP A 94 19.41 19.72 -0.81
C ASP A 94 20.26 18.55 -1.32
N THR A 95 20.37 17.46 -0.53
CA THR A 95 21.07 16.24 -0.95
C THR A 95 20.41 15.60 -2.18
N CYS A 96 19.07 15.58 -2.21
CA CYS A 96 18.32 15.13 -3.37
C CYS A 96 18.59 16.02 -4.60
N GLY A 97 18.55 17.34 -4.44
CA GLY A 97 18.83 18.33 -5.49
C GLY A 97 20.22 18.15 -6.10
N ASN A 98 21.25 18.08 -5.25
CA ASN A 98 22.63 17.85 -5.67
C ASN A 98 22.78 16.51 -6.42
N CYS A 99 22.15 15.44 -5.92
CA CYS A 99 22.16 14.15 -6.60
C CYS A 99 21.51 14.18 -7.98
N VAL A 100 20.32 14.78 -8.11
CA VAL A 100 19.60 14.85 -9.38
C VAL A 100 20.34 15.75 -10.38
N GLU A 101 20.92 16.87 -9.93
CA GLU A 101 21.75 17.74 -10.76
C GLU A 101 22.98 16.99 -11.30
N THR A 102 23.71 16.29 -10.43
CA THR A 102 24.88 15.49 -10.80
C THR A 102 24.49 14.38 -11.77
N ALA A 103 23.45 13.61 -11.46
CA ALA A 103 22.93 12.55 -12.32
C ALA A 103 22.49 13.07 -13.69
N SER A 104 21.86 14.25 -13.76
CA SER A 104 21.40 14.86 -15.02
C SER A 104 22.56 15.27 -15.93
N LYS A 105 23.70 15.65 -15.36
CA LYS A 105 24.93 15.99 -16.11
C LYS A 105 25.67 14.73 -16.55
N GLU A 106 25.99 13.86 -15.60
CA GLU A 106 26.85 12.69 -15.87
C GLU A 106 26.18 11.62 -16.72
N ILE A 107 24.85 11.52 -16.75
CA ILE A 107 24.17 10.50 -17.56
C ILE A 107 24.46 10.66 -19.05
N LEU A 108 24.73 11.89 -19.53
CA LEU A 108 25.10 12.15 -20.92
C LEU A 108 26.57 11.81 -21.23
N ASP A 109 27.44 11.81 -20.23
CA ASP A 109 28.83 11.36 -20.39
C ASP A 109 28.92 9.83 -20.39
N ARG A 110 28.04 9.19 -19.61
CA ARG A 110 27.98 7.72 -19.45
C ARG A 110 27.18 7.03 -20.54
N CYS A 111 26.09 7.65 -21.00
CA CYS A 111 25.24 7.19 -22.10
C CYS A 111 25.13 8.29 -23.17
N PRO A 112 26.14 8.46 -24.05
CA PRO A 112 26.24 9.61 -24.94
C PRO A 112 25.13 9.70 -26.00
N GLU A 113 24.66 8.56 -26.51
CA GLU A 113 23.82 8.50 -27.71
C GLU A 113 22.54 7.67 -27.52
N GLU A 114 22.31 7.12 -26.33
CA GLU A 114 21.19 6.23 -26.06
C GLU A 114 19.88 6.98 -25.84
N LYS A 115 18.79 6.43 -26.37
CA LYS A 115 17.41 6.87 -26.14
C LYS A 115 16.87 6.42 -24.79
N VAL A 116 17.48 5.41 -24.20
CA VAL A 116 17.09 4.86 -22.90
C VAL A 116 18.33 4.84 -22.03
N ALA A 117 18.21 5.39 -20.82
CA ALA A 117 19.28 5.28 -19.84
C ALA A 117 18.71 5.30 -18.43
N THR A 118 19.41 4.64 -17.52
CA THR A 118 19.19 4.78 -16.08
C THR A 118 20.53 4.88 -15.37
N THR A 119 20.64 5.80 -14.41
CA THR A 119 21.80 5.93 -13.53
C THR A 119 21.34 5.86 -12.07
N TRP A 120 22.11 5.16 -11.24
CA TRP A 120 21.86 5.00 -9.81
C TRP A 120 23.06 5.56 -9.03
N TYR A 121 22.74 6.43 -8.08
CA TYR A 121 23.59 6.88 -6.99
C TYR A 121 23.03 6.35 -5.67
N ASP A 122 23.77 6.45 -4.58
CA ASP A 122 23.29 6.02 -3.27
C ASP A 122 22.11 6.85 -2.78
N GLU A 123 22.07 8.12 -3.19
CA GLU A 123 21.10 9.13 -2.78
C GLU A 123 19.93 9.28 -3.76
N CYS A 124 20.09 8.92 -5.04
CA CYS A 124 19.02 9.03 -6.04
C CYS A 124 19.20 8.12 -7.27
N MET A 125 18.11 7.97 -8.02
CA MET A 125 18.07 7.34 -9.35
C MET A 125 17.49 8.33 -10.35
N LEU A 126 18.03 8.36 -11.57
CA LEU A 126 17.48 9.12 -12.70
C LEU A 126 17.37 8.20 -13.91
N ARG A 127 16.24 8.23 -14.61
CA ARG A 127 16.06 7.48 -15.86
C ARG A 127 15.27 8.25 -16.91
N PHE A 128 15.56 7.97 -18.18
CA PHE A 128 14.79 8.46 -19.32
C PHE A 128 14.60 7.37 -20.39
N SER A 129 13.58 7.54 -21.23
CA SER A 129 13.22 6.62 -22.30
C SER A 129 12.45 7.31 -23.44
N ASN A 130 12.49 6.73 -24.64
CA ASN A 130 11.63 7.11 -25.77
C ASN A 130 10.24 6.46 -25.74
N GLN A 131 9.97 5.61 -24.75
CA GLN A 131 8.65 5.03 -24.46
C GLN A 131 8.18 5.47 -23.07
N SER A 132 6.88 5.45 -22.83
CA SER A 132 6.35 5.73 -21.49
C SER A 132 6.90 4.72 -20.49
N ILE A 133 7.36 5.23 -19.35
CA ILE A 133 7.95 4.45 -18.25
C ILE A 133 7.22 4.70 -16.93
N PHE A 134 6.14 5.49 -16.93
CA PHE A 134 5.43 5.87 -15.70
C PHE A 134 4.44 4.80 -15.28
N SER A 135 4.42 4.48 -13.99
CA SER A 135 3.53 3.48 -13.40
C SER A 135 3.66 2.09 -14.03
N ILE A 136 4.83 1.79 -14.61
CA ILE A 136 5.13 0.48 -15.22
C ILE A 136 6.16 -0.21 -14.34
N LEU A 137 5.81 -1.39 -13.82
CA LEU A 137 6.76 -2.22 -13.09
C LEU A 137 7.85 -2.71 -14.02
N GLN A 138 9.09 -2.42 -13.65
CA GLN A 138 10.27 -2.88 -14.35
C GLN A 138 11.31 -3.40 -13.35
N GLU A 139 11.52 -4.71 -13.39
CA GLU A 139 12.46 -5.41 -12.51
C GLU A 139 13.89 -5.49 -13.08
N SER A 140 14.06 -5.16 -14.36
CA SER A 140 15.32 -5.25 -15.11
C SER A 140 15.63 -3.94 -15.84
N PRO A 141 16.89 -3.46 -15.85
CA PRO A 141 18.07 -4.12 -15.31
C PRO A 141 18.07 -4.18 -13.78
N GLY A 142 18.73 -5.21 -13.26
CA GLY A 142 18.95 -5.41 -11.83
C GLY A 142 20.43 -5.55 -11.52
N LEU A 143 20.87 -5.00 -10.39
CA LEU A 143 22.24 -5.08 -9.88
C LEU A 143 22.21 -5.59 -8.44
N SER A 144 23.13 -6.48 -8.09
CA SER A 144 23.38 -6.87 -6.70
C SER A 144 24.77 -6.44 -6.26
N MET A 145 24.88 -5.92 -5.04
CA MET A 145 26.14 -5.54 -4.40
C MET A 145 26.15 -6.10 -2.99
N TRP A 146 27.33 -6.41 -2.45
CA TRP A 146 27.43 -6.95 -1.10
C TRP A 146 28.72 -6.52 -0.43
N ASN A 147 28.68 -6.50 0.90
CA ASN A 147 29.87 -6.37 1.71
C ASN A 147 30.74 -7.62 1.51
N THR A 148 32.04 -7.45 1.27
CA THR A 148 32.94 -8.59 1.03
C THR A 148 33.11 -9.45 2.29
N GLN A 149 32.92 -8.87 3.47
CA GLN A 149 33.03 -9.54 4.77
C GLN A 149 31.76 -10.31 5.11
N ASN A 150 31.95 -11.45 5.78
CA ASN A 150 30.86 -12.30 6.27
C ASN A 150 30.46 -11.93 7.71
N VAL A 151 29.21 -12.21 8.07
CA VAL A 151 28.79 -12.20 9.47
C VAL A 151 29.36 -13.41 10.20
N SER A 152 29.55 -13.26 11.51
CA SER A 152 29.84 -14.40 12.38
C SER A 152 28.51 -14.92 12.92
N ASP A 153 27.98 -15.99 12.33
CA ASP A 153 26.67 -16.53 12.67
C ASP A 153 26.72 -18.06 12.92
N PRO A 154 27.19 -18.50 14.11
CA PRO A 154 27.25 -19.92 14.44
C PRO A 154 25.86 -20.59 14.47
N SER A 155 24.80 -19.80 14.70
CA SER A 155 23.41 -20.25 14.76
C SER A 155 22.72 -20.39 13.40
N GLY A 156 23.29 -19.80 12.33
CA GLY A 156 22.71 -19.81 11.00
C GLY A 156 21.40 -19.01 10.84
N THR A 157 21.12 -18.08 11.75
CA THR A 157 19.84 -17.33 11.81
C THR A 157 19.89 -15.97 11.10
N PHE A 158 21.07 -15.48 10.71
CA PHE A 158 21.24 -14.12 10.17
C PHE A 158 20.45 -13.90 8.88
N ASN A 159 20.55 -14.84 7.93
CA ASN A 159 19.84 -14.71 6.66
C ASN A 159 18.31 -14.69 6.85
N GLN A 160 17.81 -15.47 7.81
CA GLN A 160 16.39 -15.48 8.17
C GLN A 160 15.97 -14.13 8.77
N LEU A 161 16.78 -13.58 9.67
CA LEU A 161 16.54 -12.25 10.26
C LEU A 161 16.49 -11.16 9.18
N VAL A 162 17.41 -11.20 8.19
CA VAL A 162 17.40 -10.28 7.05
C VAL A 162 16.12 -10.44 6.25
N ALA A 163 15.74 -11.67 5.90
CA ALA A 163 14.53 -11.95 5.13
C ALA A 163 13.27 -11.46 5.86
N ASP A 164 13.13 -11.74 7.16
CA ASP A 164 11.97 -11.34 7.96
C ASP A 164 11.88 -9.82 8.09
N THR A 165 13.01 -9.16 8.37
CA THR A 165 13.09 -7.70 8.47
C THR A 165 12.72 -7.05 7.14
N MET A 166 13.27 -7.56 6.03
CA MET A 166 12.99 -7.04 4.69
C MET A 166 11.54 -7.27 4.25
N ASN A 167 10.95 -8.43 4.54
CA ASN A 167 9.56 -8.71 4.22
C ASN A 167 8.59 -7.79 4.99
N SER A 168 8.89 -7.54 6.26
CA SER A 168 8.16 -6.56 7.08
C SER A 168 8.28 -5.16 6.49
N LEU A 169 9.50 -4.75 6.11
CA LEU A 169 9.76 -3.45 5.48
C LEU A 169 9.07 -3.31 4.11
N ALA A 170 9.09 -4.34 3.29
CA ALA A 170 8.45 -4.33 1.98
C ALA A 170 6.94 -4.09 2.11
N THR A 171 6.31 -4.72 3.11
CA THR A 171 4.90 -4.50 3.44
C THR A 171 4.66 -3.04 3.87
N ARG A 172 5.51 -2.48 4.74
CA ARG A 172 5.41 -1.09 5.19
C ARG A 172 5.60 -0.08 4.04
N ALA A 173 6.65 -0.22 3.25
CA ALA A 173 6.92 0.64 2.09
C ALA A 173 5.80 0.58 1.04
N ALA A 174 5.21 -0.60 0.82
CA ALA A 174 4.11 -0.79 -0.12
C ALA A 174 2.77 -0.24 0.41
N SER A 175 2.55 -0.23 1.74
CA SER A 175 1.27 0.11 2.38
C SER A 175 0.80 1.56 2.21
N GLY A 176 1.59 2.43 1.56
CA GLY A 176 1.20 3.81 1.27
C GLY A 176 1.38 4.80 2.44
N GLN A 177 1.91 4.34 3.58
CA GLN A 177 2.23 5.21 4.74
C GLN A 177 3.28 6.27 4.42
N SER A 178 4.19 5.98 3.49
CA SER A 178 5.16 6.93 2.95
C SER A 178 4.82 7.24 1.50
N ARG A 179 4.70 8.53 1.17
CA ARG A 179 4.57 8.99 -0.23
C ARG A 179 5.75 8.56 -1.09
N MET A 180 6.92 8.37 -0.47
CA MET A 180 8.14 7.92 -1.12
C MET A 180 8.27 6.40 -1.23
N LYS A 181 7.23 5.64 -0.80
CA LYS A 181 7.22 4.17 -0.75
C LYS A 181 8.51 3.62 -0.16
N PHE A 182 8.88 4.20 0.98
CA PHE A 182 10.16 4.03 1.65
C PHE A 182 9.93 3.52 3.07
N ALA A 183 10.77 2.59 3.52
CA ALA A 183 10.75 2.15 4.91
C ALA A 183 12.15 1.77 5.38
N THR A 184 12.44 2.07 6.64
CA THR A 184 13.65 1.64 7.36
C THR A 184 13.28 0.80 8.58
N GLY A 185 14.20 -0.07 8.99
CA GLY A 185 13.98 -0.99 10.09
C GLY A 185 15.28 -1.46 10.70
N GLU A 186 15.25 -1.64 12.01
CA GLU A 186 16.36 -2.14 12.80
C GLU A 186 15.95 -3.44 13.47
N ALA A 187 16.86 -4.42 13.50
CA ALA A 187 16.64 -5.67 14.20
C ALA A 187 17.91 -6.09 14.94
N ASN A 188 17.75 -6.57 16.18
CA ASN A 188 18.90 -7.06 16.94
C ASN A 188 19.33 -8.43 16.39
N PHE A 189 20.56 -8.50 15.90
CA PHE A 189 21.14 -9.76 15.44
C PHE A 189 21.90 -10.46 16.58
N THR A 190 22.77 -9.73 17.27
CA THR A 190 23.42 -10.18 18.51
C THR A 190 23.29 -9.09 19.58
N GLY A 191 23.70 -9.37 20.82
CA GLY A 191 23.74 -8.34 21.88
C GLY A 191 24.61 -7.11 21.55
N PHE A 192 25.45 -7.18 20.51
CA PHE A 192 26.35 -6.10 20.10
C PHE A 192 26.20 -5.67 18.64
N GLN A 193 25.36 -6.35 17.86
CA GLN A 193 25.19 -6.07 16.43
C GLN A 193 23.71 -5.89 16.08
N THR A 194 23.43 -4.75 15.46
CA THR A 194 22.11 -4.39 14.94
C THR A 194 22.14 -4.47 13.43
N LEU A 195 21.15 -5.13 12.86
CA LEU A 195 20.86 -5.11 11.43
C LEU A 195 20.09 -3.83 11.11
N TYR A 196 20.60 -3.02 10.20
CA TYR A 196 19.93 -1.85 9.64
C TYR A 196 19.46 -2.20 8.24
N SER A 197 18.19 -1.94 7.93
CA SER A 197 17.56 -2.34 6.67
C SER A 197 16.72 -1.22 6.10
N LEU A 198 16.71 -1.11 4.77
CA LEU A 198 15.99 -0.10 4.01
C LEU A 198 15.43 -0.74 2.74
N VAL A 199 14.19 -0.37 2.39
CA VAL A 199 13.57 -0.72 1.12
C VAL A 199 12.87 0.49 0.52
N GLN A 200 12.82 0.55 -0.81
CA GLN A 200 12.13 1.63 -1.51
C GLN A 200 11.63 1.21 -2.90
N CYS A 201 10.47 1.73 -3.30
CA CYS A 201 9.94 1.62 -4.66
C CYS A 201 9.80 2.99 -5.32
N THR A 202 9.74 3.03 -6.65
CA THR A 202 9.33 4.25 -7.35
C THR A 202 7.89 4.64 -6.95
N PRO A 203 7.66 5.89 -6.48
CA PRO A 203 6.35 6.33 -5.98
C PRO A 203 5.19 6.20 -6.96
N ASP A 204 5.46 6.17 -8.26
CA ASP A 204 4.46 6.01 -9.33
C ASP A 204 3.90 4.59 -9.45
N LEU A 205 4.45 3.60 -8.73
CA LEU A 205 3.94 2.23 -8.74
C LEU A 205 2.74 2.01 -7.81
N SER A 206 1.89 1.06 -8.19
CA SER A 206 0.88 0.54 -7.28
C SER A 206 1.53 -0.12 -6.05
N ALA A 207 0.80 -0.22 -4.93
CA ALA A 207 1.29 -0.94 -3.75
C ALA A 207 1.63 -2.41 -4.06
N SER A 208 0.84 -3.06 -4.93
CA SER A 208 1.08 -4.45 -5.35
C SER A 208 2.35 -4.57 -6.20
N ASP A 209 2.56 -3.68 -7.16
CA ASP A 209 3.77 -3.67 -7.98
C ASP A 209 5.02 -3.35 -7.16
N CYS A 210 4.91 -2.41 -6.21
CA CYS A 210 5.98 -2.13 -5.26
C CYS A 210 6.32 -3.36 -4.42
N ASN A 211 5.33 -4.01 -3.80
CA ASN A 211 5.54 -5.22 -3.01
C ASN A 211 6.08 -6.38 -3.86
N ARG A 212 5.59 -6.55 -5.09
CA ARG A 212 6.09 -7.56 -6.05
C ARG A 212 7.56 -7.31 -6.36
N CYS A 213 7.92 -6.07 -6.70
CA CYS A 213 9.30 -5.71 -6.99
C CYS A 213 10.22 -5.97 -5.79
N LEU A 214 9.83 -5.50 -4.59
CA LEU A 214 10.62 -5.65 -3.38
C LEU A 214 10.76 -7.12 -2.98
N ARG A 215 9.70 -7.92 -3.07
CA ARG A 215 9.78 -9.37 -2.82
C ARG A 215 10.67 -10.07 -3.82
N GLY A 216 10.58 -9.74 -5.11
CA GLY A 216 11.51 -10.25 -6.11
C GLY A 216 12.97 -9.85 -5.83
N ALA A 217 13.20 -8.64 -5.29
CA ALA A 217 14.53 -8.23 -4.86
C ALA A 217 15.00 -8.99 -3.60
N ILE A 218 14.09 -9.29 -2.66
CA ILE A 218 14.37 -10.10 -1.46
C ILE A 218 14.71 -11.54 -1.85
N ASP A 219 13.98 -12.12 -2.81
CA ASP A 219 14.21 -13.49 -3.29
C ASP A 219 15.59 -13.65 -3.97
N ALA A 220 16.22 -12.55 -4.38
CA ALA A 220 17.59 -12.55 -4.91
C ALA A 220 18.66 -12.58 -3.79
N LEU A 221 18.32 -12.22 -2.55
CA LEU A 221 19.27 -12.14 -1.43
C LEU A 221 20.02 -13.45 -1.15
N PRO A 222 19.38 -14.64 -1.13
CA PRO A 222 20.08 -15.90 -0.91
C PRO A 222 21.18 -16.14 -1.96
N SER A 223 20.96 -15.73 -3.20
CA SER A 223 21.92 -15.91 -4.29
C SER A 223 23.03 -14.85 -4.30
N CYS A 224 22.71 -13.59 -3.95
CA CYS A 224 23.69 -12.51 -4.03
C CYS A 224 24.54 -12.34 -2.77
N CYS A 225 23.94 -12.54 -1.60
CA CYS A 225 24.37 -11.87 -0.39
C CYS A 225 24.28 -12.75 0.87
N SER A 226 24.03 -14.05 0.71
CA SER A 226 23.93 -15.00 1.83
C SER A 226 25.18 -14.95 2.73
N GLY A 227 24.97 -14.75 4.03
CA GLY A 227 26.02 -14.67 5.05
C GLY A 227 26.88 -13.39 4.99
N LYS A 228 26.55 -12.41 4.13
CA LYS A 228 27.28 -11.14 4.04
C LYS A 228 26.84 -10.14 5.09
N ARG A 229 27.77 -9.33 5.59
CA ARG A 229 27.47 -8.23 6.55
C ARG A 229 26.52 -7.17 6.00
N GLY A 230 26.46 -7.06 4.68
CA GLY A 230 25.56 -6.17 3.99
C GLY A 230 25.29 -6.63 2.57
N GLY A 231 24.14 -6.26 2.05
CA GLY A 231 23.67 -6.64 0.74
C GLY A 231 22.71 -5.60 0.18
N ARG A 232 22.80 -5.38 -1.12
CA ARG A 232 21.96 -4.44 -1.87
C ARG A 232 21.48 -5.11 -3.13
N VAL A 233 20.19 -4.97 -3.41
CA VAL A 233 19.59 -5.37 -4.68
C VAL A 233 18.87 -4.15 -5.24
N ILE A 234 19.31 -3.70 -6.41
CA ILE A 234 18.75 -2.57 -7.13
C ILE A 234 18.05 -3.12 -8.36
N ARG A 235 16.81 -2.68 -8.57
CA ARG A 235 16.03 -2.88 -9.79
C ARG A 235 15.57 -1.52 -10.30
N THR A 236 15.02 -1.47 -11.50
CA THR A 236 14.58 -0.19 -12.08
C THR A 236 13.41 0.44 -11.31
N SER A 237 12.56 -0.38 -10.72
CA SER A 237 11.36 0.05 -9.99
C SER A 237 11.48 0.00 -8.47
N CYS A 238 12.50 -0.65 -7.91
CA CYS A 238 12.66 -0.77 -6.47
C CYS A 238 14.10 -1.12 -6.09
N ASN A 239 14.44 -0.93 -4.83
CA ASN A 239 15.71 -1.36 -4.27
C ASN A 239 15.57 -1.72 -2.79
N LEU A 240 16.52 -2.52 -2.32
CA LEU A 240 16.71 -2.81 -0.91
C LEU A 240 18.18 -2.75 -0.55
N ARG A 241 18.47 -2.46 0.72
CA ARG A 241 19.82 -2.48 1.30
C ARG A 241 19.75 -2.87 2.77
N TYR A 242 20.65 -3.76 3.20
CA TYR A 242 20.93 -3.98 4.61
C TYR A 242 22.43 -3.88 4.90
N GLU A 243 22.75 -3.50 6.12
CA GLU A 243 24.11 -3.43 6.67
C GLU A 243 24.06 -3.70 8.18
N ILE A 244 25.20 -4.04 8.79
CA ILE A 244 25.36 -4.10 10.26
C ILE A 244 25.74 -2.74 10.89
N TYR A 245 25.69 -1.66 10.13
CA TYR A 245 25.91 -0.29 10.56
C TYR A 245 24.84 0.61 9.96
N ARG A 246 24.48 1.70 10.65
CA ARG A 246 23.48 2.64 10.14
C ARG A 246 24.01 3.37 8.91
N PHE A 247 23.23 3.42 7.84
CA PHE A 247 23.58 4.08 6.56
C PHE A 247 22.48 5.03 6.05
N TYR A 248 21.42 5.22 6.82
CA TYR A 248 20.32 6.14 6.54
C TYR A 248 20.13 7.13 7.71
N GLY A 249 19.56 8.30 7.41
CA GLY A 249 19.23 9.33 8.39
C GLY A 249 18.15 8.87 9.38
N VAL A 250 18.22 9.37 10.62
CA VAL A 250 17.12 9.25 11.59
C VAL A 250 16.22 10.45 11.33
N GLU A 251 14.95 10.24 10.97
CA GLU A 251 13.98 11.32 11.08
C GLU A 251 14.05 11.88 12.51
N ALA A 252 14.08 13.19 12.66
CA ALA A 252 13.90 13.82 13.95
C ALA A 252 12.61 13.23 14.56
N THR A 253 12.78 12.56 15.71
CA THR A 253 11.72 12.02 16.54
C THR A 253 10.46 12.88 16.46
N SER A 254 9.41 12.31 15.89
CA SER A 254 8.06 12.75 16.21
C SER A 254 7.92 12.63 17.75
N PRO A 255 7.53 13.71 18.46
CA PRO A 255 7.35 13.64 19.90
C PRO A 255 6.27 12.62 20.27
N ALA A 256 6.43 12.03 21.46
CA ALA A 256 5.48 11.12 22.09
C ALA A 256 4.01 11.59 21.92
N PRO A 257 3.05 10.65 21.81
CA PRO A 257 1.69 10.96 21.39
C PRO A 257 1.03 11.96 22.34
N SER A 258 0.81 13.17 21.84
CA SER A 258 -0.15 14.09 22.45
C SER A 258 -1.57 13.66 22.07
N PRO A 259 -2.59 13.97 22.90
CA PRO A 259 -3.96 13.53 22.69
C PRO A 259 -4.48 14.01 21.33
N ILE A 260 -4.98 13.08 20.52
CA ILE A 260 -5.50 13.31 19.17
C ILE A 260 -6.70 14.28 19.23
N PRO A 261 -6.68 15.42 18.53
CA PRO A 261 -7.90 16.00 17.99
C PRO A 261 -8.36 15.12 16.82
N LEU A 262 -9.63 14.68 16.85
CA LEU A 262 -10.25 13.80 15.85
C LEU A 262 -9.79 14.09 14.40
N PRO A 263 -9.32 13.09 13.65
CA PRO A 263 -8.95 13.29 12.25
C PRO A 263 -10.20 13.48 11.37
N PRO A 264 -10.12 14.32 10.32
CA PRO A 264 -11.07 14.25 9.21
C PRO A 264 -10.87 12.93 8.43
N THR A 265 -11.97 12.43 7.90
CA THR A 265 -12.16 11.13 7.22
C THR A 265 -11.03 10.71 6.26
N PRO A 266 -10.63 9.42 6.24
CA PRO A 266 -9.64 8.91 5.29
C PRO A 266 -10.22 8.80 3.87
N VAL A 267 -9.48 9.29 2.88
CA VAL A 267 -9.74 9.05 1.46
C VAL A 267 -8.89 7.85 1.04
N PHE A 268 -9.55 6.80 0.57
CA PHE A 268 -8.93 5.55 0.13
C PHE A 268 -8.36 5.68 -1.29
N PHE A 269 -7.09 5.28 -1.49
CA PHE A 269 -6.54 4.98 -2.82
C PHE A 269 -6.29 3.47 -2.96
N HIS A 270 -6.95 2.89 -3.96
CA HIS A 270 -7.01 1.46 -4.29
C HIS A 270 -5.65 0.79 -4.53
N ILE A 271 -5.42 -0.32 -3.80
CA ILE A 271 -4.35 -1.31 -4.03
C ILE A 271 -4.87 -2.37 -5.03
N PRO A 272 -4.06 -2.87 -5.99
CA PRO A 272 -4.46 -4.00 -6.82
C PRO A 272 -4.42 -5.27 -5.98
N THR A 273 -5.60 -5.66 -5.56
CA THR A 273 -5.94 -7.06 -5.30
C THR A 273 -6.22 -7.74 -6.65
N ILE A 274 -6.72 -8.99 -6.65
CA ILE A 274 -7.15 -9.77 -7.84
C ILE A 274 -7.48 -8.84 -9.02
N PRO A 275 -6.88 -8.99 -10.23
CA PRO A 275 -7.08 -8.05 -11.34
C PRO A 275 -8.57 -7.74 -11.42
N VAL A 276 -8.93 -6.45 -11.40
CA VAL A 276 -10.32 -5.99 -11.32
C VAL A 276 -11.04 -6.50 -12.57
N ASN A 277 -11.55 -7.72 -12.49
CA ASN A 277 -12.52 -8.23 -13.42
C ASN A 277 -13.83 -7.59 -13.00
N ALA A 278 -14.00 -6.33 -13.40
CA ALA A 278 -15.29 -5.69 -13.35
C ALA A 278 -16.26 -6.56 -14.16
N LEU A 279 -17.30 -7.05 -13.50
CA LEU A 279 -18.33 -7.86 -14.13
C LEU A 279 -19.13 -6.93 -15.04
N HIS A 280 -18.94 -7.12 -16.34
CA HIS A 280 -19.68 -6.45 -17.40
C HIS A 280 -20.62 -7.45 -18.06
N LEU A 281 -21.92 -7.23 -17.93
CA LEU A 281 -22.93 -8.08 -18.56
C LEU A 281 -23.83 -7.22 -19.42
N CYS A 282 -23.84 -7.52 -20.71
CA CYS A 282 -24.75 -6.93 -21.68
C CYS A 282 -25.89 -7.94 -21.90
N PHE A 283 -27.06 -7.67 -21.33
CA PHE A 283 -28.20 -8.59 -21.42
C PHE A 283 -29.05 -8.29 -22.67
N GLY A 284 -29.73 -9.34 -23.15
CA GLY A 284 -30.69 -9.26 -24.24
C GLY A 284 -30.07 -9.11 -25.64
N SER A 285 -30.85 -9.44 -26.67
CA SER A 285 -30.54 -9.17 -28.08
C SER A 285 -31.09 -7.82 -28.55
N GLN A 286 -31.94 -7.18 -27.76
CA GLN A 286 -32.62 -5.94 -28.12
C GLN A 286 -31.71 -4.74 -27.89
N ASN A 287 -31.55 -3.95 -28.94
CA ASN A 287 -30.79 -2.71 -28.91
C ASN A 287 -31.75 -1.51 -29.01
N TYR A 288 -31.40 -0.41 -28.36
CA TYR A 288 -32.09 0.86 -28.60
C TYR A 288 -31.47 1.57 -29.82
N THR A 289 -32.23 2.49 -30.41
CA THR A 289 -31.77 3.31 -31.54
C THR A 289 -30.94 4.49 -31.02
N SER A 290 -29.77 4.75 -31.61
CA SER A 290 -28.92 5.88 -31.20
C SER A 290 -29.64 7.22 -31.47
N GLY A 291 -29.60 8.13 -30.51
CA GLY A 291 -30.38 9.37 -30.51
C GLY A 291 -31.88 9.17 -30.22
N GLY A 292 -32.34 7.95 -29.96
CA GLY A 292 -33.74 7.64 -29.67
C GLY A 292 -34.18 8.00 -28.24
N GLN A 293 -35.48 7.91 -27.99
CA GLN A 293 -36.08 8.28 -26.70
C GLN A 293 -35.54 7.44 -25.53
N PHE A 294 -35.31 6.14 -25.73
CA PHE A 294 -34.68 5.28 -24.72
C PHE A 294 -33.30 5.77 -24.32
N GLU A 295 -32.46 6.21 -25.27
CA GLU A 295 -31.12 6.72 -24.97
C GLU A 295 -31.20 8.03 -24.16
N THR A 296 -32.13 8.91 -24.52
CA THR A 296 -32.42 10.14 -23.76
C THR A 296 -32.86 9.83 -22.34
N ASN A 297 -33.79 8.89 -22.17
CA ASN A 297 -34.25 8.44 -20.85
C ASN A 297 -33.13 7.78 -20.04
N LEU A 298 -32.23 7.02 -20.69
CA LEU A 298 -31.06 6.42 -20.05
C LEU A 298 -30.07 7.50 -19.56
N LYS A 299 -29.84 8.57 -20.33
CA LYS A 299 -29.02 9.72 -19.88
C LYS A 299 -29.66 10.43 -18.69
N HIS A 300 -30.97 10.64 -18.71
CA HIS A 300 -31.71 11.20 -17.57
C HIS A 300 -31.64 10.30 -16.33
N LEU A 301 -31.76 8.98 -16.52
CA LEU A 301 -31.59 7.99 -15.47
C LEU A 301 -30.20 8.10 -14.82
N PHE A 302 -29.12 8.12 -15.62
CA PHE A 302 -27.76 8.27 -15.09
C PHE A 302 -27.57 9.57 -14.33
N ASN A 303 -28.12 10.69 -14.82
CA ASN A 303 -28.09 11.95 -14.08
C ASN A 303 -28.88 11.87 -12.75
N SER A 304 -30.02 11.18 -12.73
CA SER A 304 -30.77 10.93 -11.50
C SER A 304 -30.00 10.04 -10.52
N LEU A 305 -29.28 9.02 -11.00
CA LEU A 305 -28.46 8.15 -10.15
C LEU A 305 -27.22 8.89 -9.62
N TYR A 306 -26.58 9.73 -10.45
CA TYR A 306 -25.46 10.59 -10.06
C TYR A 306 -25.84 11.58 -8.94
N THR A 307 -27.06 12.10 -8.96
CA THR A 307 -27.54 13.06 -7.95
C THR A 307 -28.05 12.38 -6.69
N LYS A 308 -28.85 11.31 -6.82
CA LYS A 308 -29.56 10.68 -5.69
C LYS A 308 -28.84 9.48 -5.07
N GLY A 309 -27.96 8.81 -5.80
CA GLY A 309 -27.18 7.67 -5.31
C GLY A 309 -26.20 8.03 -4.19
N PRO A 310 -25.33 9.04 -4.38
CA PRO A 310 -24.24 9.31 -3.46
C PRO A 310 -24.61 9.56 -1.99
N PRO A 311 -25.65 10.36 -1.68
CA PRO A 311 -25.99 10.66 -0.27
C PRO A 311 -26.25 9.42 0.60
N SER A 312 -26.76 8.33 0.00
CA SER A 312 -27.02 7.09 0.74
C SER A 312 -26.18 5.90 0.26
N ARG A 313 -25.21 6.13 -0.65
CA ARG A 313 -24.46 5.12 -1.41
C ARG A 313 -25.34 4.10 -2.16
N PHE A 314 -26.60 4.43 -2.37
CA PHE A 314 -27.58 3.57 -3.00
C PHE A 314 -28.74 4.41 -3.54
N ASN A 315 -29.26 4.07 -4.71
CA ASN A 315 -30.55 4.58 -5.15
C ASN A 315 -31.12 3.71 -6.26
N THR A 316 -32.44 3.57 -6.27
CA THR A 316 -33.20 3.10 -7.43
C THR A 316 -33.98 4.26 -8.04
N THR A 317 -34.08 4.28 -9.36
CA THR A 317 -34.86 5.30 -10.06
C THR A 317 -35.39 4.77 -11.38
N ILE A 318 -36.38 5.47 -11.90
CA ILE A 318 -37.02 5.17 -13.18
C ILE A 318 -36.98 6.45 -14.00
N SER A 319 -36.71 6.34 -15.29
CA SER A 319 -36.76 7.46 -16.21
C SER A 319 -37.59 7.13 -17.44
N GLY A 320 -38.41 8.09 -17.86
CA GLY A 320 -39.28 7.97 -19.02
C GLY A 320 -40.55 7.14 -18.81
N GLU A 321 -41.36 7.09 -19.86
CA GLU A 321 -42.61 6.36 -19.93
C GLU A 321 -42.54 5.21 -20.95
N THR A 322 -43.51 4.30 -20.91
CA THR A 322 -43.60 3.21 -21.89
C THR A 322 -43.82 3.78 -23.30
N PRO A 323 -43.13 3.28 -24.34
CA PRO A 323 -42.33 2.05 -24.37
C PRO A 323 -40.84 2.21 -24.04
N ASP A 324 -40.35 3.44 -23.83
CA ASP A 324 -38.92 3.77 -23.68
C ASP A 324 -38.47 3.95 -22.21
N ARG A 325 -39.25 3.40 -21.27
CA ARG A 325 -38.97 3.47 -19.84
C ARG A 325 -37.68 2.72 -19.51
N VAL A 326 -36.89 3.30 -18.59
CA VAL A 326 -35.65 2.69 -18.09
C VAL A 326 -35.70 2.60 -16.57
N TYR A 327 -35.37 1.42 -16.05
CA TYR A 327 -35.18 1.15 -14.63
C TYR A 327 -33.69 1.17 -14.31
N GLY A 328 -33.29 1.81 -13.21
CA GLY A 328 -31.89 1.95 -12.82
C GLY A 328 -31.66 1.74 -11.34
N LEU A 329 -30.53 1.12 -11.01
CA LEU A 329 -30.05 0.94 -9.65
C LEU A 329 -28.56 1.26 -9.59
N VAL A 330 -28.15 2.01 -8.56
CA VAL A 330 -26.75 2.21 -8.22
C VAL A 330 -26.49 1.83 -6.76
N GLN A 331 -25.34 1.23 -6.48
CA GLN A 331 -24.86 0.93 -5.14
C GLN A 331 -23.34 1.08 -5.09
N CYS A 332 -22.84 2.01 -4.29
CA CYS A 332 -21.41 2.20 -4.09
C CYS A 332 -20.87 1.32 -2.95
N ASP A 333 -19.55 1.31 -2.80
CA ASP A 333 -18.89 0.85 -1.58
C ASP A 333 -19.54 1.53 -0.36
N PRO A 334 -20.06 0.76 0.63
CA PRO A 334 -20.73 1.31 1.79
C PRO A 334 -19.82 2.18 2.68
N THR A 335 -18.50 2.02 2.57
CA THR A 335 -17.50 2.76 3.33
C THR A 335 -17.04 4.05 2.63
N SER A 336 -17.41 4.25 1.35
CA SER A 336 -17.00 5.41 0.56
C SER A 336 -17.65 6.72 1.02
N SER A 337 -16.93 7.82 0.84
CA SER A 337 -17.48 9.17 1.02
C SER A 337 -18.57 9.44 -0.03
N GLU A 338 -19.42 10.45 0.22
CA GLU A 338 -20.42 10.87 -0.78
C GLU A 338 -19.75 11.35 -2.08
N GLU A 339 -18.60 12.03 -1.99
CA GLU A 339 -17.86 12.53 -3.14
C GLU A 339 -17.23 11.39 -3.96
N ASP A 340 -16.65 10.40 -3.28
CA ASP A 340 -16.07 9.22 -3.93
C ASP A 340 -17.16 8.42 -4.63
N CYS A 341 -18.28 8.16 -3.95
CA CYS A 341 -19.42 7.46 -4.57
C CYS A 341 -19.93 8.22 -5.80
N ARG A 342 -20.03 9.55 -5.75
CA ARG A 342 -20.42 10.38 -6.90
C ARG A 342 -19.47 10.20 -8.08
N SER A 343 -18.17 10.20 -7.82
CA SER A 343 -17.14 9.93 -8.84
C SER A 343 -17.29 8.53 -9.43
N TYR A 344 -17.55 7.52 -8.60
CA TYR A 344 -17.73 6.14 -9.05
C TYR A 344 -19.00 5.96 -9.90
N VAL A 345 -20.12 6.61 -9.54
CA VAL A 345 -21.35 6.58 -10.34
C VAL A 345 -21.13 7.19 -11.73
N ASN A 346 -20.42 8.32 -11.80
CA ASN A 346 -20.13 8.98 -13.07
C ASN A 346 -19.25 8.10 -13.98
N ALA A 347 -18.13 7.61 -13.44
CA ALA A 347 -17.22 6.72 -14.17
C ALA A 347 -17.93 5.45 -14.65
N SER A 348 -18.72 4.81 -13.79
CA SER A 348 -19.47 3.59 -14.12
C SER A 348 -20.53 3.83 -15.21
N SER A 349 -21.18 5.00 -15.22
CA SER A 349 -22.17 5.35 -16.24
C SER A 349 -21.55 5.53 -17.62
N ILE A 350 -20.31 6.03 -17.68
CA ILE A 350 -19.55 6.14 -18.93
C ILE A 350 -19.08 4.75 -19.38
N GLU A 351 -18.49 3.98 -18.46
CA GLU A 351 -17.91 2.67 -18.75
C GLU A 351 -18.98 1.67 -19.22
N ILE A 352 -20.15 1.60 -18.57
CA ILE A 352 -21.19 0.63 -18.92
C ILE A 352 -21.72 0.84 -20.34
N VAL A 353 -21.80 2.08 -20.82
CA VAL A 353 -22.23 2.38 -22.20
C VAL A 353 -21.12 2.07 -23.20
N GLN A 354 -19.86 2.33 -22.85
CA GLN A 354 -18.72 1.96 -23.68
C GLN A 354 -18.60 0.44 -23.86
N LYS A 355 -18.86 -0.33 -22.79
CA LYS A 355 -18.75 -1.80 -22.81
C LYS A 355 -19.99 -2.48 -23.37
N CYS A 356 -21.18 -1.91 -23.19
CA CYS A 356 -22.45 -2.41 -23.69
C CYS A 356 -23.12 -1.39 -24.63
N PRO A 357 -22.53 -1.10 -25.81
CA PRO A 357 -23.06 -0.10 -26.71
C PRO A 357 -24.47 -0.46 -27.18
N ASN A 358 -25.38 0.52 -27.10
CA ASN A 358 -26.77 0.44 -27.56
C ASN A 358 -27.64 -0.64 -26.91
N ARG A 359 -27.23 -1.22 -25.79
CA ARG A 359 -27.98 -2.28 -25.10
C ARG A 359 -29.11 -1.70 -24.27
N LYS A 360 -30.27 -2.37 -24.26
CA LYS A 360 -31.38 -1.99 -23.37
C LYS A 360 -31.20 -2.46 -21.92
N GLN A 361 -30.26 -3.38 -21.68
CA GLN A 361 -30.01 -3.95 -20.37
C GLN A 361 -28.52 -4.18 -20.16
N ALA A 362 -27.99 -3.69 -19.03
CA ALA A 362 -26.61 -3.97 -18.67
C ALA A 362 -26.38 -3.94 -17.16
N VAL A 363 -25.34 -4.66 -16.74
CA VAL A 363 -24.79 -4.62 -15.37
C VAL A 363 -23.30 -4.34 -15.47
N LEU A 364 -22.84 -3.41 -14.63
CA LEU A 364 -21.44 -3.19 -14.30
C LEU A 364 -21.29 -3.35 -12.80
N ARG A 365 -20.35 -4.19 -12.37
CA ARG A 365 -19.95 -4.33 -10.97
C ARG A 365 -18.44 -4.32 -10.87
N ASN A 366 -17.88 -3.38 -10.14
CA ASN A 366 -16.49 -3.36 -9.72
C ASN A 366 -16.42 -3.24 -8.19
N ASP A 367 -15.22 -3.08 -7.62
CA ASP A 367 -15.03 -2.98 -6.17
C ASP A 367 -15.70 -1.73 -5.56
N ASN A 368 -15.98 -0.71 -6.38
CA ASN A 368 -16.41 0.63 -5.94
C ASN A 368 -17.87 0.92 -6.17
N CYS A 369 -18.45 0.31 -7.20
CA CYS A 369 -19.78 0.61 -7.67
C CYS A 369 -20.40 -0.56 -8.42
N TYR A 370 -21.68 -0.74 -8.14
CA TYR A 370 -22.61 -1.57 -8.87
C TYR A 370 -23.61 -0.65 -9.57
N LEU A 371 -23.70 -0.74 -10.90
CA LEU A 371 -24.63 -0.01 -11.74
C LEU A 371 -25.39 -0.99 -12.63
N ARG A 372 -26.72 -0.95 -12.57
CA ARG A 372 -27.60 -1.78 -13.42
C ARG A 372 -28.69 -0.92 -14.03
N TYR A 373 -28.95 -1.13 -15.32
CA TYR A 373 -30.14 -0.59 -15.97
C TYR A 373 -30.82 -1.66 -16.83
N SER A 374 -32.13 -1.46 -17.07
CA SER A 374 -32.94 -2.34 -17.91
C SER A 374 -34.18 -1.62 -18.43
N ASP A 375 -34.71 -2.08 -19.56
CA ASP A 375 -36.04 -1.75 -20.07
C ASP A 375 -37.17 -2.53 -19.35
N SER A 376 -36.82 -3.42 -18.43
CA SER A 376 -37.74 -4.17 -17.58
C SER A 376 -37.44 -3.94 -16.10
N SER A 377 -38.49 -4.02 -15.26
CA SER A 377 -38.29 -3.88 -13.81
C SER A 377 -37.57 -5.10 -13.24
N PHE A 378 -36.50 -4.86 -12.48
CA PHE A 378 -35.70 -5.89 -11.80
C PHE A 378 -35.56 -5.65 -10.29
N PHE A 379 -36.20 -4.61 -9.76
CA PHE A 379 -36.07 -4.27 -8.33
C PHE A 379 -36.61 -5.41 -7.48
N SER A 380 -35.88 -5.74 -6.41
CA SER A 380 -36.23 -6.79 -5.46
C SER A 380 -36.30 -8.20 -6.09
N GLN A 381 -35.70 -8.41 -7.27
CA GLN A 381 -35.60 -9.71 -7.91
C GLN A 381 -34.19 -10.28 -7.74
N VAL A 382 -34.11 -11.55 -7.33
CA VAL A 382 -32.84 -12.24 -7.11
C VAL A 382 -32.33 -12.85 -8.41
N ASP A 383 -31.12 -12.50 -8.80
CA ASP A 383 -30.28 -13.24 -9.75
C ASP A 383 -28.96 -13.61 -9.05
N ALA A 384 -28.97 -14.81 -8.46
CA ALA A 384 -27.87 -15.36 -7.69
C ALA A 384 -26.90 -16.21 -8.54
N SER A 385 -27.20 -16.42 -9.83
CA SER A 385 -26.35 -17.24 -10.70
C SER A 385 -24.96 -16.60 -10.81
N PRO A 386 -23.89 -17.32 -10.43
CA PRO A 386 -22.54 -16.80 -10.58
C PRO A 386 -22.23 -16.50 -12.05
N ARG A 387 -21.68 -15.31 -12.30
CA ARG A 387 -21.31 -14.82 -13.62
C ARG A 387 -19.80 -14.72 -13.80
N LEU A 388 -19.09 -14.55 -12.69
CA LEU A 388 -17.64 -14.47 -12.69
C LEU A 388 -17.07 -15.14 -11.43
N TYR A 389 -16.00 -15.89 -11.66
CA TYR A 389 -15.16 -16.45 -10.62
C TYR A 389 -13.73 -15.96 -10.81
N ALA A 390 -13.06 -15.58 -9.73
CA ALA A 390 -11.65 -15.26 -9.76
C ALA A 390 -10.98 -15.71 -8.46
N TRP A 391 -9.75 -16.21 -8.56
CA TRP A 391 -8.98 -16.65 -7.39
C TRP A 391 -7.47 -16.48 -7.68
N PRO A 392 -6.64 -16.26 -6.65
CA PRO A 392 -5.20 -16.28 -6.81
C PRO A 392 -4.70 -17.69 -7.15
N LEU A 393 -3.61 -17.78 -7.91
CA LEU A 393 -2.96 -19.06 -8.23
C LEU A 393 -2.35 -19.76 -6.99
N LYS A 394 -2.20 -19.02 -5.88
CA LYS A 394 -1.67 -19.52 -4.60
C LYS A 394 -2.67 -20.49 -3.95
N ASN A 395 -2.18 -21.66 -3.58
CA ASN A 395 -2.91 -22.64 -2.77
C ASN A 395 -2.61 -22.43 -1.28
N VAL A 396 -3.53 -22.87 -0.43
CA VAL A 396 -3.32 -22.90 1.02
C VAL A 396 -2.54 -24.16 1.44
N SER A 397 -1.88 -24.09 2.59
CA SER A 397 -1.06 -25.18 3.15
C SER A 397 -1.90 -26.38 3.60
N ASP A 398 -3.06 -26.13 4.23
CA ASP A 398 -4.02 -27.16 4.66
C ASP A 398 -5.43 -26.83 4.12
N PRO A 399 -5.82 -27.40 2.96
CA PRO A 399 -7.11 -27.13 2.36
C PRO A 399 -8.32 -27.57 3.19
N LEU A 400 -8.18 -28.60 4.04
CA LEU A 400 -9.30 -29.13 4.82
C LEU A 400 -9.63 -28.19 5.98
N VAL A 401 -8.62 -27.84 6.78
CA VAL A 401 -8.77 -26.88 7.89
C VAL A 401 -9.19 -25.51 7.36
N PHE A 402 -8.60 -25.07 6.26
CA PHE A 402 -8.95 -23.80 5.63
C PHE A 402 -10.43 -23.77 5.22
N SER A 403 -10.90 -24.81 4.53
CA SER A 403 -12.28 -24.88 4.06
C SER A 403 -13.28 -24.89 5.22
N GLN A 404 -12.95 -25.55 6.33
CA GLN A 404 -13.78 -25.54 7.54
C GLN A 404 -13.88 -24.14 8.16
N GLN A 405 -12.75 -23.46 8.34
CA GLN A 405 -12.72 -22.10 8.91
C GLN A 405 -13.40 -21.07 8.00
N LEU A 406 -13.14 -21.16 6.69
CA LEU A 406 -13.78 -20.32 5.68
C LEU A 406 -15.30 -20.54 5.66
N GLY A 407 -15.76 -21.80 5.71
CA GLY A 407 -17.18 -22.13 5.75
C GLY A 407 -17.89 -21.49 6.94
N ALA A 408 -17.32 -21.64 8.14
CA ALA A 408 -17.86 -21.03 9.35
C ALA A 408 -17.91 -19.49 9.27
N LEU A 409 -16.85 -18.87 8.72
CA LEU A 409 -16.83 -17.42 8.48
C LEU A 409 -17.93 -17.00 7.50
N MET A 410 -18.07 -17.69 6.36
CA MET A 410 -19.06 -17.37 5.33
C MET A 410 -20.50 -17.56 5.82
N ASP A 411 -20.75 -18.60 6.62
CA ASP A 411 -22.06 -18.83 7.25
C ASP A 411 -22.46 -17.65 8.15
N ASN A 412 -21.57 -17.21 9.04
CA ASN A 412 -21.81 -16.05 9.92
C ASN A 412 -21.99 -14.75 9.12
N LEU A 413 -21.11 -14.49 8.16
CA LEU A 413 -21.23 -13.28 7.33
C LEU A 413 -22.53 -13.27 6.53
N SER A 414 -23.03 -14.42 6.10
CA SER A 414 -24.25 -14.48 5.27
C SER A 414 -25.47 -14.00 6.03
N THR A 415 -25.61 -14.36 7.31
CA THR A 415 -26.70 -13.88 8.17
C THR A 415 -26.52 -12.42 8.55
N THR A 416 -25.28 -12.01 8.81
CA THR A 416 -24.94 -10.63 9.21
C THR A 416 -25.18 -9.65 8.07
N ALA A 417 -24.70 -9.96 6.87
CA ALA A 417 -24.92 -9.14 5.68
C ALA A 417 -26.41 -9.06 5.34
N ALA A 418 -27.13 -10.18 5.35
CA ALA A 418 -28.56 -10.20 5.04
C ALA A 418 -29.42 -9.34 5.98
N SER A 419 -29.07 -9.33 7.27
CA SER A 419 -29.78 -8.58 8.31
C SER A 419 -29.36 -7.11 8.38
N SER A 420 -28.18 -6.78 7.86
CA SER A 420 -27.65 -5.41 7.80
C SER A 420 -28.49 -4.51 6.89
N GLN A 421 -28.72 -3.26 7.31
CA GLN A 421 -29.44 -2.25 6.52
C GLN A 421 -28.72 -1.91 5.20
N ILE A 422 -27.39 -2.03 5.18
CA ILE A 422 -26.56 -1.80 3.99
C ILE A 422 -26.27 -3.07 3.20
N LYS A 423 -26.84 -4.21 3.60
CA LYS A 423 -26.67 -5.54 2.96
C LYS A 423 -25.21 -5.96 2.77
N TYR A 424 -24.37 -5.66 3.75
CA TYR A 424 -22.91 -5.83 3.69
C TYR A 424 -22.40 -6.34 5.04
N ALA A 425 -21.42 -7.25 5.00
CA ALA A 425 -20.66 -7.66 6.17
C ALA A 425 -19.24 -8.07 5.79
N THR A 426 -18.31 -7.81 6.70
CA THR A 426 -16.93 -8.29 6.66
C THR A 426 -16.60 -9.04 7.95
N GLY A 427 -15.62 -9.93 7.88
CA GLY A 427 -15.18 -10.66 9.06
C GLY A 427 -13.84 -11.34 8.87
N ILE A 428 -13.27 -11.77 10.00
CA ILE A 428 -11.94 -12.34 10.07
C ILE A 428 -12.02 -13.61 10.92
N THR A 429 -11.38 -14.69 10.48
CA THR A 429 -11.14 -15.86 11.32
C THR A 429 -9.67 -16.28 11.24
N ASN A 430 -9.19 -17.00 12.25
CA ASN A 430 -7.83 -17.54 12.24
C ASN A 430 -7.81 -18.83 11.42
N PHE A 431 -6.82 -18.95 10.52
CA PHE A 431 -6.55 -20.18 9.78
C PHE A 431 -5.38 -20.94 10.40
N THR A 432 -4.26 -20.23 10.65
CA THR A 432 -3.11 -20.73 11.39
C THR A 432 -2.76 -19.76 12.51
N VAL A 433 -1.70 -20.03 13.26
CA VAL A 433 -1.17 -19.11 14.28
C VAL A 433 -0.78 -17.75 13.66
N PHE A 434 -0.42 -17.73 12.37
CA PHE A 434 0.10 -16.54 11.69
C PHE A 434 -0.75 -16.07 10.51
N GLU A 435 -1.64 -16.92 9.99
CA GLU A 435 -2.51 -16.59 8.84
C GLU A 435 -3.97 -16.48 9.29
N LYS A 436 -4.64 -15.48 8.74
CA LYS A 436 -6.08 -15.23 8.94
C LYS A 436 -6.80 -15.31 7.61
N ILE A 437 -8.10 -15.59 7.66
CA ILE A 437 -9.00 -15.51 6.52
C ILE A 437 -9.84 -14.26 6.67
N TYR A 438 -9.77 -13.37 5.69
CA TYR A 438 -10.60 -12.18 5.57
C TYR A 438 -11.74 -12.50 4.63
N GLY A 439 -12.97 -12.18 5.00
CA GLY A 439 -14.18 -12.47 4.23
C GLY A 439 -15.08 -11.25 4.10
N LEU A 440 -15.75 -11.12 2.97
CA LEU A 440 -16.72 -10.09 2.65
C LEU A 440 -17.91 -10.71 1.92
N LEU A 441 -19.12 -10.33 2.33
CA LEU A 441 -20.36 -10.66 1.63
C LEU A 441 -21.20 -9.40 1.45
N GLN A 442 -21.77 -9.23 0.25
CA GLN A 442 -22.68 -8.12 -0.03
C GLN A 442 -23.79 -8.51 -1.01
N CYS A 443 -24.98 -7.98 -0.79
CA CYS A 443 -26.09 -8.03 -1.75
C CYS A 443 -26.49 -6.63 -2.22
N THR A 444 -27.29 -6.56 -3.29
CA THR A 444 -27.97 -5.31 -3.64
C THR A 444 -29.01 -4.95 -2.58
N ARG A 445 -29.08 -3.66 -2.22
CA ARG A 445 -29.92 -3.16 -1.11
C ARG A 445 -31.42 -3.14 -1.39
N ASP A 446 -31.83 -3.40 -2.63
CA ASP A 446 -33.24 -3.57 -3.02
C ASP A 446 -33.81 -4.95 -2.63
N LEU A 447 -32.97 -5.90 -2.18
CA LEU A 447 -33.41 -7.23 -1.77
C LEU A 447 -33.91 -7.26 -0.32
N SER A 448 -34.89 -8.13 -0.07
CA SER A 448 -35.33 -8.45 1.30
C SER A 448 -34.20 -9.15 2.09
N VAL A 449 -34.36 -9.23 3.42
CA VAL A 449 -33.42 -10.02 4.28
C VAL A 449 -33.36 -11.47 3.79
N ARG A 450 -34.51 -12.07 3.47
CA ARG A 450 -34.58 -13.46 3.01
C ARG A 450 -33.89 -13.64 1.65
N ASP A 451 -34.16 -12.75 0.71
CA ASP A 451 -33.65 -12.83 -0.66
C ASP A 451 -32.14 -12.60 -0.73
N CYS A 452 -31.63 -11.64 0.05
CA CYS A 452 -30.19 -11.45 0.19
C CYS A 452 -29.53 -12.69 0.79
N TYR A 453 -30.08 -13.24 1.89
CA TYR A 453 -29.55 -14.47 2.49
C TYR A 453 -29.48 -15.62 1.47
N LEU A 454 -30.58 -15.88 0.73
CA LEU A 454 -30.63 -16.93 -0.29
C LEU A 454 -29.59 -16.69 -1.40
N CYS A 455 -29.44 -15.46 -1.87
CA CYS A 455 -28.42 -15.11 -2.86
C CYS A 455 -27.01 -15.46 -2.35
N LEU A 456 -26.68 -15.04 -1.12
CA LEU A 456 -25.37 -15.32 -0.51
C LEU A 456 -25.12 -16.81 -0.33
N ARG A 457 -26.12 -17.59 0.11
CA ARG A 457 -26.00 -19.05 0.23
C ARG A 457 -25.66 -19.72 -1.09
N GLU A 458 -26.30 -19.29 -2.18
CA GLU A 458 -26.07 -19.82 -3.52
C GLU A 458 -24.61 -19.60 -3.95
N ILE A 459 -24.10 -18.37 -3.85
CA ILE A 459 -22.71 -18.09 -4.26
C ILE A 459 -21.68 -18.73 -3.32
N ILE A 460 -21.95 -18.86 -2.02
CA ILE A 460 -21.10 -19.60 -1.06
C ILE A 460 -21.03 -21.07 -1.45
N GLY A 461 -22.14 -21.67 -1.88
CA GLY A 461 -22.22 -23.05 -2.35
C GLY A 461 -21.33 -23.35 -3.57
N ASN A 462 -20.86 -22.31 -4.27
CA ASN A 462 -19.97 -22.46 -5.42
C ASN A 462 -18.46 -22.46 -5.07
N ILE A 463 -18.09 -22.13 -3.84
CA ILE A 463 -16.68 -22.13 -3.38
C ILE A 463 -15.99 -23.48 -3.61
N PRO A 464 -16.60 -24.64 -3.29
CA PRO A 464 -15.96 -25.95 -3.51
C PRO A 464 -15.68 -26.26 -4.98
N THR A 465 -16.40 -25.65 -5.91
CA THR A 465 -16.24 -25.89 -7.36
C THR A 465 -15.25 -24.90 -7.98
N CYS A 466 -15.33 -23.61 -7.61
CA CYS A 466 -14.46 -22.60 -8.22
C CYS A 466 -13.07 -22.52 -7.59
N CYS A 467 -13.01 -22.63 -6.26
CA CYS A 467 -11.95 -22.00 -5.49
C CYS A 467 -11.44 -22.90 -4.34
N ASN A 468 -11.71 -24.20 -4.43
CA ASN A 468 -11.30 -25.17 -3.42
C ASN A 468 -9.79 -25.20 -3.22
N GLY A 469 -9.36 -25.10 -1.96
CA GLY A 469 -7.93 -25.06 -1.57
C GLY A 469 -7.16 -23.82 -2.03
N ARG A 470 -7.84 -22.77 -2.53
CA ARG A 470 -7.21 -21.51 -2.94
C ARG A 470 -7.09 -20.54 -1.78
N ALA A 471 -6.01 -19.77 -1.77
CA ALA A 471 -5.72 -18.74 -0.77
C ALA A 471 -6.65 -17.52 -0.84
N GLY A 472 -7.55 -17.50 -1.84
CA GLY A 472 -8.61 -16.52 -1.98
C GLY A 472 -9.64 -16.98 -3.01
N GLY A 473 -10.73 -16.25 -3.08
CA GLY A 473 -11.80 -16.50 -4.05
C GLY A 473 -12.77 -15.33 -4.09
N ASN A 474 -13.22 -15.01 -5.30
CA ASN A 474 -14.19 -13.97 -5.59
C ASN A 474 -15.29 -14.58 -6.49
N VAL A 475 -16.54 -14.49 -6.04
CA VAL A 475 -17.70 -14.98 -6.79
C VAL A 475 -18.68 -13.83 -6.94
N LEU A 476 -18.92 -13.43 -8.18
CA LEU A 476 -19.81 -12.32 -8.51
C LEU A 476 -21.07 -12.85 -9.21
N SER A 477 -22.24 -12.54 -8.66
CA SER A 477 -23.53 -12.63 -9.34
C SER A 477 -24.09 -11.22 -9.59
N VAL A 478 -25.28 -11.15 -10.19
CA VAL A 478 -25.95 -9.87 -10.42
C VAL A 478 -26.44 -9.28 -9.10
N SER A 479 -27.00 -10.11 -8.21
CA SER A 479 -27.63 -9.67 -6.96
C SER A 479 -26.71 -9.70 -5.74
N CYS A 480 -25.61 -10.46 -5.77
CA CYS A 480 -24.70 -10.56 -4.63
C CYS A 480 -23.26 -10.92 -5.03
N ASN A 481 -22.34 -10.74 -4.10
CA ASN A 481 -20.95 -11.15 -4.24
C ASN A 481 -20.35 -11.64 -2.92
N LEU A 482 -19.35 -12.49 -3.07
CA LEU A 482 -18.47 -12.92 -1.99
C LEU A 482 -17.03 -12.71 -2.38
N ARG A 483 -16.22 -12.40 -1.38
CA ARG A 483 -14.78 -12.37 -1.51
C ARG A 483 -14.12 -12.88 -0.25
N TYR A 484 -13.09 -13.70 -0.39
CA TYR A 484 -12.19 -14.05 0.70
C TYR A 484 -10.75 -14.10 0.24
N GLU A 485 -9.84 -13.76 1.14
CA GLU A 485 -8.40 -13.83 0.93
C GLU A 485 -7.69 -14.06 2.28
N ILE A 486 -6.47 -14.59 2.23
CA ILE A 486 -5.58 -14.66 3.40
C ILE A 486 -4.86 -13.34 3.71
N TYR A 487 -5.07 -12.32 2.88
CA TYR A 487 -4.55 -10.97 3.03
C TYR A 487 -5.71 -10.00 3.26
N PRO A 488 -5.54 -8.95 4.07
CA PRO A 488 -6.61 -7.97 4.30
C PRO A 488 -6.90 -7.15 3.04
N PHE A 489 -8.20 -6.99 2.73
CA PHE A 489 -8.68 -6.18 1.59
C PHE A 489 -9.81 -5.21 1.99
N PHE A 490 -10.05 -5.03 3.30
CA PHE A 490 -10.94 -4.02 3.88
C PHE A 490 -10.33 -3.52 5.19
N GLU A 491 -10.77 -2.36 5.67
CA GLU A 491 -10.31 -1.79 6.94
C GLU A 491 -10.61 -2.70 8.14
N ILE A 492 -9.60 -2.92 8.98
CA ILE A 492 -9.77 -3.62 10.25
C ILE A 492 -9.92 -2.55 11.33
N LEU A 493 -11.14 -2.37 11.84
CA LEU A 493 -11.36 -1.54 13.02
C LEU A 493 -10.70 -2.21 14.23
N SER A 494 -9.58 -1.67 14.69
CA SER A 494 -8.94 -2.12 15.93
C SER A 494 -9.91 -1.90 17.10
N PRO A 495 -10.12 -2.90 18.00
CA PRO A 495 -10.88 -2.67 19.22
C PRO A 495 -10.20 -1.58 20.07
N PRO A 496 -10.96 -0.75 20.81
CA PRO A 496 -10.38 0.25 21.68
C PRO A 496 -9.48 -0.44 22.73
N PRO A 497 -8.32 0.15 23.07
CA PRO A 497 -7.45 -0.40 24.09
C PRO A 497 -8.21 -0.53 25.42
N PRO A 498 -8.02 -1.61 26.19
CA PRO A 498 -8.63 -1.74 27.50
C PRO A 498 -8.17 -0.58 28.39
N SER A 499 -9.12 0.01 29.12
CA SER A 499 -8.86 1.13 30.02
C SER A 499 -7.71 0.80 30.98
N PRO A 500 -6.76 1.73 31.22
CA PRO A 500 -5.69 1.51 32.18
C PRO A 500 -6.27 1.21 33.57
N LEU A 501 -5.79 0.13 34.20
CA LEU A 501 -6.02 -0.14 35.62
C LEU A 501 -5.63 1.10 36.43
N GLU A 502 -6.56 1.61 37.24
CA GLU A 502 -6.35 2.73 38.16
C GLU A 502 -5.11 2.45 39.02
N ALA A 503 -4.14 3.37 38.94
CA ALA A 503 -2.99 3.34 39.82
C ALA A 503 -3.46 3.58 41.25
N SER A 504 -3.11 2.67 42.15
CA SER A 504 -3.33 2.79 43.59
C SER A 504 -2.82 4.14 44.10
N PRO A 505 -3.58 4.86 44.94
CA PRO A 505 -3.17 6.18 45.42
C PRO A 505 -1.90 6.09 46.29
N PRO A 506 -1.02 7.11 46.25
CA PRO A 506 0.19 7.14 47.06
C PRO A 506 -0.14 7.28 48.56
N PRO A 507 0.76 6.82 49.47
CA PRO A 507 0.52 6.89 50.90
C PRO A 507 0.42 8.35 51.39
N PRO A 508 -0.47 8.67 52.34
CA PRO A 508 -0.57 10.02 52.89
C PRO A 508 0.70 10.41 53.66
N GLN A 509 1.17 11.64 53.43
CA GLN A 509 2.18 12.26 54.28
C GLN A 509 1.56 12.67 55.62
N ILE A 510 2.26 12.35 56.70
CA ILE A 510 1.89 12.69 58.08
C ILE A 510 2.40 14.11 58.35
N GLU A 511 1.49 15.08 58.43
CA GLU A 511 1.68 16.31 59.19
C GLU A 511 0.55 16.40 60.21
N GLY A 512 0.94 16.50 61.48
CA GLY A 512 0.02 16.55 62.60
C GLY A 512 -0.61 17.94 62.76
N ASP A 513 -1.85 17.98 63.23
CA ASP A 513 -2.09 18.44 64.60
C ASP A 513 -3.51 18.12 65.06
N GLN A 514 -3.59 17.81 66.36
CA GLN A 514 -4.68 18.02 67.30
C GLN A 514 -6.12 17.54 67.01
N ASN A 515 -6.52 16.63 67.90
CA ASN A 515 -7.70 16.68 68.77
C ASN A 515 -8.88 15.72 68.52
N THR A 516 -9.22 15.06 69.64
CA THR A 516 -10.50 14.47 70.06
C THR A 516 -10.88 13.04 69.63
N ASN A 517 -10.62 12.12 70.56
CA ASN A 517 -11.52 11.08 71.10
C ASN A 517 -12.63 10.50 70.18
N LYS A 518 -12.51 9.22 69.85
CA LYS A 518 -13.40 8.16 70.37
C LYS A 518 -12.99 6.75 69.91
N THR A 519 -13.05 5.86 70.89
CA THR A 519 -12.96 4.39 70.89
C THR A 519 -13.77 3.68 69.80
N GLU A 520 -13.21 2.59 69.23
CA GLU A 520 -13.78 1.24 69.34
C GLU A 520 -12.87 0.13 68.77
N ASN A 521 -13.09 -1.08 69.29
CA ASN A 521 -12.23 -2.25 69.30
C ASN A 521 -12.18 -3.06 67.98
N GLY A 522 -11.08 -3.81 67.73
CA GLY A 522 -11.15 -4.94 66.79
C GLY A 522 -9.85 -5.60 66.28
N LYS A 523 -9.18 -6.37 67.14
CA LYS A 523 -8.29 -7.55 66.90
C LYS A 523 -7.59 -7.79 65.53
N PHE A 524 -6.26 -7.95 65.65
CA PHE A 524 -5.30 -8.63 64.79
C PHE A 524 -5.63 -10.11 64.47
N VAL A 525 -5.31 -10.56 63.25
CA VAL A 525 -4.65 -11.87 62.97
C VAL A 525 -3.74 -11.72 61.74
N LEU A 526 -2.42 -11.80 61.95
CA LEU A 526 -1.40 -12.12 60.94
C LEU A 526 -1.30 -13.64 60.82
N TRP A 527 -1.01 -14.21 59.65
CA TRP A 527 -0.21 -15.44 59.48
C TRP A 527 0.70 -15.28 58.25
N ALA A 528 1.95 -15.68 58.40
CA ALA A 528 2.99 -15.81 57.39
C ALA A 528 3.49 -17.26 57.37
N ASN A 529 3.96 -17.74 56.21
CA ASN A 529 4.89 -18.87 55.95
C ASN A 529 4.85 -19.17 54.43
N SER A 530 5.84 -19.73 53.71
CA SER A 530 7.29 -19.99 53.79
C SER A 530 7.57 -21.01 52.65
N ASP A 531 8.63 -20.78 51.85
CA ASP A 531 9.54 -21.69 51.13
C ASP A 531 9.08 -22.91 50.29
N LYS A 532 9.65 -23.07 49.07
CA LYS A 532 10.62 -24.13 48.63
C LYS A 532 10.67 -24.45 47.10
N ASP A 533 11.89 -24.37 46.56
CA ASP A 533 12.67 -25.26 45.64
C ASP A 533 12.11 -26.03 44.41
N PHE A 534 12.82 -25.81 43.27
CA PHE A 534 13.30 -26.64 42.12
C PHE A 534 12.55 -27.89 41.55
N ILE A 535 12.56 -28.06 40.20
CA ILE A 535 13.31 -29.07 39.38
C ILE A 535 12.85 -29.09 37.89
N SER A 536 13.81 -29.25 36.96
CA SER A 536 13.64 -29.52 35.52
C SER A 536 13.47 -31.01 35.19
N ILE A 537 12.82 -31.38 34.07
CA ILE A 537 12.97 -32.71 33.45
C ILE A 537 12.97 -32.61 31.91
N ASN A 538 14.00 -33.20 31.30
CA ASN A 538 14.13 -33.60 29.89
C ASN A 538 13.68 -35.06 29.72
N GLY A 539 13.24 -35.43 28.52
CA GLY A 539 13.13 -36.82 28.03
C GLY A 539 11.96 -36.97 27.06
N SER A 540 12.08 -37.54 25.86
CA SER A 540 13.08 -38.47 25.30
C SER A 540 13.26 -38.25 23.81
#